data_AF-A0A075JDC9-F1
#
_entry.id   AF-A0A075JDC9-F1
#
_cell.length_a   1.000
_cell.length_b   1.000
_cell.length_c   1.000
_cell.angle_alpha   90.00
_cell.angle_beta   90.00
_cell.angle_gamma   90.00
#
_symmetry.space_group_name_H-M   'P 1'
#
loop_
_entity.id
_entity.type
_entity.pdbx_description
1 polymer ?
#
loop_
_entity_poly.entity_id
_entity_poly.type
_entity_poly.pdbx_seq_one_letter_code
_entity_poly.pdbx_strand_id
1 'polypeptide(L)' 'MKKNRESVWIVQHDETPHNTVLGVFATATEAAEYADAVHVNYADGVITTEFPIGFRFEDGAVRYRR' A
#
# COMPACT_ATOMS: atom_id res chain seq x y z
N MET A 1 0.57 -20.62 17.12
CA MET A 1 0.83 -19.18 16.96
C MET A 1 0.29 -18.76 15.60
N LYS A 2 -0.76 -17.93 15.55
CA LYS A 2 -1.25 -17.40 14.28
C LYS A 2 -0.19 -16.40 13.79
N LYS A 3 0.45 -16.67 12.65
CA LYS A 3 1.27 -15.65 11.98
C LYS A 3 0.31 -14.51 11.62
N ASN A 4 0.47 -13.35 12.26
CA ASN A 4 -0.19 -12.14 11.79
C ASN A 4 0.30 -11.95 10.36
N ARG A 5 -0.59 -12.12 9.38
CA ARG A 5 -0.27 -11.75 8.00
C ARG A 5 -0.11 -10.24 8.03
N GLU A 6 1.09 -9.76 7.79
CA GLU A 6 1.32 -8.32 7.62
C GLU A 6 0.63 -7.94 6.31
N SER A 7 -0.37 -7.08 6.37
CA SER A 7 -1.02 -6.50 5.18
C SER A 7 -0.53 -5.07 5.02
N VAL A 8 -0.42 -4.62 3.79
CA VAL A 8 -0.23 -3.19 3.47
C VAL A 8 -1.47 -2.65 2.79
N TRP A 9 -1.69 -1.36 2.97
CA TRP A 9 -2.82 -0.63 2.43
C TRP A 9 -2.30 0.30 1.34
N ILE A 10 -2.82 0.12 0.13
CA ILE A 10 -2.40 0.88 -1.05
C ILE A 10 -3.50 1.87 -1.36
N VAL A 11 -3.15 3.16 -1.40
CA VAL A 11 -4.02 4.23 -1.89
C VAL A 11 -3.61 4.55 -3.31
N GLN A 12 -4.57 4.57 -4.23
CA GLN A 12 -4.34 4.74 -5.66
C GLN A 12 -5.39 5.67 -6.28
N HIS A 13 -5.00 6.42 -7.30
CA HIS A 13 -5.89 7.30 -8.06
C HIS A 13 -6.86 6.45 -8.91
N ASP A 14 -8.15 6.79 -8.92
CA ASP A 14 -9.15 6.12 -9.77
C ASP A 14 -9.18 6.71 -11.19
N GLU A 15 -8.00 6.82 -11.82
CA GLU A 15 -7.87 7.34 -13.18
C GLU A 15 -7.64 6.17 -14.14
N THR A 16 -8.68 5.81 -14.88
CA THR A 16 -8.55 4.86 -15.98
C THR A 16 -7.76 5.53 -17.12
N PRO A 17 -6.69 4.91 -17.67
CA PRO A 17 -6.25 3.52 -17.54
C PRO A 17 -5.03 3.30 -16.61
N HIS A 18 -4.55 4.34 -15.93
CA HIS A 18 -3.32 4.32 -15.12
C HIS A 18 -3.65 4.59 -13.66
N ASN A 19 -4.13 3.56 -12.96
CA ASN A 19 -4.34 3.61 -11.51
C ASN A 19 -2.99 3.83 -10.80
N THR A 20 -2.67 5.11 -10.57
CA THR A 20 -1.38 5.52 -10.06
C THR A 20 -1.37 5.34 -8.56
N VAL A 21 -0.36 4.62 -8.03
CA VAL A 21 -0.20 4.46 -6.59
C VAL A 21 0.20 5.80 -5.97
N LEU A 22 -0.63 6.28 -5.05
CA LEU A 22 -0.46 7.54 -4.32
C LEU A 22 0.25 7.34 -2.99
N GLY A 23 0.14 6.14 -2.40
CA GLY A 23 0.77 5.81 -1.12
C GLY A 23 0.61 4.34 -0.73
N VAL A 24 1.54 3.84 0.08
CA VAL A 24 1.52 2.49 0.66
C VAL A 24 1.73 2.62 2.17
N PHE A 25 0.82 2.04 2.95
CA PHE A 25 0.76 2.19 4.41
C PHE A 25 0.72 0.84 5.10
N ALA A 26 1.20 0.79 6.35
CA ALA A 26 1.19 -0.42 7.16
C ALA A 26 -0.17 -0.68 7.81
N THR A 27 -0.96 0.38 8.05
CA THR A 27 -2.24 0.28 8.74
C THR A 27 -3.40 0.85 7.92
N ALA A 28 -4.60 0.33 8.18
CA ALA A 28 -5.83 0.80 7.54
C ALA A 28 -6.12 2.27 7.88
N THR A 29 -5.86 2.66 9.13
CA THR A 29 -6.11 4.00 9.65
C THR A 29 -5.27 5.04 8.92
N GLU A 30 -3.95 4.81 8.79
CA GLU A 30 -3.06 5.73 8.09
C GLU A 30 -3.45 5.88 6.61
N ALA A 31 -3.83 4.78 5.96
CA ALA A 31 -4.30 4.82 4.58
C ALA A 31 -5.61 5.60 4.43
N ALA A 32 -6.54 5.46 5.37
CA ALA A 32 -7.81 6.17 5.35
C ALA A 32 -7.63 7.67 5.60
N GLU A 33 -6.79 8.06 6.57
CA GLU A 33 -6.46 9.46 6.83
C GLU A 33 -5.80 10.11 5.62
N TYR A 34 -4.88 9.38 4.96
CA TYR A 34 -4.26 9.87 3.73
C TYR A 34 -5.27 9.99 2.59
N ALA A 35 -6.11 8.97 2.37
CA ALA A 35 -7.15 9.00 1.35
C ALA A 35 -8.13 10.16 1.55
N ASP A 36 -8.55 10.43 2.80
CA ASP A 36 -9.40 11.57 3.13
C ASP A 36 -8.69 12.91 2.89
N ALA A 37 -7.39 13.01 3.15
CA ALA A 37 -6.64 14.22 2.83
C ALA A 37 -6.47 14.45 1.32
N VAL A 38 -6.31 13.38 0.54
CA VAL A 38 -5.98 13.50 -0.88
C VAL A 38 -7.18 13.45 -1.82
N HIS A 39 -8.32 12.88 -1.43
CA HIS A 39 -9.48 12.72 -2.32
C HIS A 39 -9.95 14.04 -2.94
N VAL A 40 -9.83 15.16 -2.22
CA VAL A 40 -10.23 16.49 -2.70
C VAL A 40 -9.41 16.94 -3.93
N ASN A 41 -8.20 16.42 -4.09
CA ASN A 41 -7.30 16.78 -5.18
C ASN A 41 -7.49 15.92 -6.44
N TYR A 42 -8.30 14.86 -6.37
CA TYR A 42 -8.49 13.88 -7.43
C TYR A 42 -9.96 13.82 -7.82
N ALA A 43 -10.28 14.33 -9.01
CA ALA A 43 -11.67 14.48 -9.48
C ALA A 43 -12.41 13.14 -9.61
N ASP A 44 -11.69 12.07 -9.95
CA ASP A 44 -12.24 10.71 -10.06
C ASP A 44 -12.20 9.95 -8.74
N GLY A 45 -11.56 10.54 -7.71
CA GLY A 45 -11.46 9.97 -6.38
C GLY A 45 -10.25 9.06 -6.18
N VAL A 46 -10.20 8.42 -5.01
CA VAL A 46 -9.10 7.55 -4.60
C VAL A 46 -9.62 6.20 -4.13
N ILE A 47 -8.95 5.14 -4.55
CA ILE A 47 -9.24 3.76 -4.16
C ILE A 47 -8.24 3.34 -3.09
N THR A 48 -8.75 2.76 -2.01
CA THR A 48 -7.95 2.10 -0.98
C THR A 48 -8.09 0.59 -1.11
N THR A 49 -6.98 -0.15 -1.14
CA THR A 49 -6.97 -1.61 -1.29
C THR A 49 -6.03 -2.27 -0.28
N GLU A 50 -6.49 -3.35 0.36
CA GLU A 50 -5.66 -4.19 1.22
C GLU A 50 -4.88 -5.20 0.38
N PHE A 51 -3.56 -5.24 0.56
CA PHE A 51 -2.69 -6.23 -0.05
C PHE A 51 -1.97 -7.06 1.03
N PRO A 52 -2.28 -8.37 1.15
CA PRO A 52 -1.61 -9.23 2.13
C PRO A 52 -0.17 -9.51 1.70
N ILE A 53 0.81 -9.20 2.54
CA ILE A 53 2.22 -9.53 2.30
C ILE A 53 2.39 -11.04 2.55
N GLY A 54 2.38 -11.81 1.47
CA GLY A 54 2.62 -13.26 1.50
C GLY A 54 4.09 -13.63 1.75
N PHE A 55 5.02 -12.71 1.50
CA PHE A 55 6.46 -12.94 1.61
C PHE A 55 7.15 -11.68 2.13
N ARG A 56 7.41 -11.61 3.44
CA ARG A 56 8.27 -10.57 4.02
C ARG A 56 9.72 -11.01 3.77
N PHE A 57 10.36 -10.46 2.75
CA PHE A 57 11.81 -10.61 2.56
C PHE A 57 12.52 -9.71 3.59
N GLU A 58 12.71 -10.23 4.81
CA GLU A 58 13.44 -9.54 5.89
C GLU A 58 14.96 -9.62 5.72
N ASP A 59 15.46 -10.41 4.76
CA ASP A 59 16.87 -10.79 4.73
C ASP A 59 17.72 -9.84 3.88
N GLY A 60 18.07 -8.70 4.48
CA GLY A 60 19.10 -7.77 4.00
C GLY A 60 20.53 -8.32 4.06
N ALA A 61 20.74 -9.64 4.15
CA ALA A 61 22.07 -10.24 4.29
C ALA A 61 22.40 -11.28 3.20
N VAL A 62 22.12 -11.01 1.93
CA VAL A 62 22.82 -11.72 0.84
C VAL A 62 23.77 -10.76 0.14
N ARG A 63 24.97 -10.60 0.72
CA ARG A 63 26.13 -10.18 -0.08
C ARG A 63 26.35 -11.28 -1.11
N TYR A 64 26.01 -11.01 -2.36
CA TYR A 64 26.48 -11.82 -3.49
C TYR A 64 28.01 -11.88 -3.41
N ARG A 65 28.55 -13.06 -3.07
CA ARG A 65 29.97 -13.35 -3.21
C ARG A 65 30.14 -14.08 -4.54
N ARG A 66 30.84 -13.42 -5.46
CA ARG A 66 31.33 -14.01 -6.70
C ARG A 66 32.45 -15.00 -6.43
#